data_AF-A0A4Y2W4A8-F1
#
_entry.id   AF-A0A4Y2W4A8-F1
#
_cell.length_a   1.000
_cell.length_b   1.000
_cell.length_c   1.000
_cell.angle_alpha   90.00
_cell.angle_beta   90.00
_cell.angle_gamma   90.00
#
_symmetry.space_group_name_H-M   'P 1'
#
loop_
_entity.id
_entity.type
_entity.pdbx_description
1 polymer ?
#
loop_
_entity_poly.entity_id
_entity_poly.type
_entity_poly.pdbx_seq_one_letter_code
_entity_poly.pdbx_strand_id
1 'polypeptide(L)'
;MRNLMKDFNLHEVPISQQMSFLPPWKDSEFKYLNPFGSFDRSNTSDTIFQQLFADHRFRFHDFVPIYRDGSKLSSRVSLAVVFSKSVSAFTLLPFYPIFTAEITAVFHDLKQILKCPMGKYAIYTDSLSVLQALNSLHCKSHPLVFSVLDLYDKLISKDFL
;
A
#
# COMPACT_ATOMS: atom_id res chain seq x y z
N MET A 1 -3.83 29.31 41.81
CA MET A 1 -4.30 28.58 40.61
C MET A 1 -3.56 29.14 39.40
N ARG A 2 -2.60 28.39 38.85
CA ARG A 2 -1.80 28.80 37.69
C ARG A 2 -2.47 28.28 36.41
N ASN A 3 -2.70 29.20 35.48
CA ASN A 3 -3.29 28.98 34.16
C ASN A 3 -2.43 28.02 33.32
N LEU A 4 -2.99 26.87 32.93
CA LEU A 4 -2.38 25.89 32.00
C LEU A 4 -3.06 25.91 30.62
N MET A 5 -3.68 27.03 30.24
CA MET A 5 -4.35 27.21 28.94
C MET A 5 -3.75 28.36 28.13
N LYS A 6 -2.43 28.53 28.15
CA LYS A 6 -1.76 29.53 27.30
C LYS A 6 -0.63 29.01 26.41
N ASP A 7 -0.31 27.71 26.45
CA ASP A 7 0.85 27.20 25.71
C ASP A 7 0.50 26.34 24.48
N PHE A 8 -0.78 26.11 24.19
CA PHE A 8 -1.16 25.57 22.89
C PHE A 8 -1.43 26.73 21.95
N ASN A 9 -0.38 27.17 21.24
CA ASN A 9 -0.53 27.83 19.94
C ASN A 9 -1.17 26.83 18.97
N LEU A 10 -2.46 26.55 19.17
CA LEU A 10 -3.37 26.11 18.13
C LEU A 10 -3.64 27.33 17.26
N HIS A 11 -2.60 27.75 16.51
CA HIS A 11 -2.89 28.39 15.24
C HIS A 11 -3.77 27.39 14.51
N GLU A 12 -5.00 27.81 14.25
CA GLU A 12 -6.02 27.10 13.48
C GLU A 12 -5.34 26.45 12.28
N VAL A 13 -4.96 25.18 12.43
CA VAL A 13 -4.68 24.33 11.29
C VAL A 13 -6.06 24.22 10.65
N PRO A 14 -6.28 24.70 9.43
CA PRO A 14 -7.50 24.36 8.75
C PRO A 14 -7.42 22.85 8.59
N ILE A 15 -8.16 22.13 9.43
CA ILE A 15 -8.45 20.73 9.21
C ILE A 15 -9.35 20.76 7.98
N SER A 16 -8.72 20.86 6.81
CA SER A 16 -9.37 20.49 5.57
C SER A 16 -9.55 18.98 5.69
N GLN A 17 -10.64 18.57 6.34
CA GLN A 17 -11.24 17.27 6.09
C GLN A 17 -11.78 17.35 4.67
N GLN A 18 -10.88 17.41 3.69
CA GLN A 18 -11.24 17.26 2.31
C GLN A 18 -11.60 15.78 2.19
N MET A 19 -12.89 15.53 2.39
CA MET A 19 -13.53 14.24 2.28
C MET A 19 -13.23 13.78 0.85
N SER A 20 -12.21 12.94 0.73
CA SER A 20 -11.65 12.54 -0.54
C SER A 20 -12.58 11.49 -1.13
N PHE A 21 -13.59 11.96 -1.85
CA PHE A 21 -14.55 11.11 -2.52
C PHE A 21 -14.07 10.83 -3.94
N LEU A 22 -13.93 9.56 -4.29
CA LEU A 22 -13.93 9.19 -5.71
C LEU A 22 -15.33 9.54 -6.23
N PRO A 23 -15.45 10.22 -7.37
CA PRO A 23 -16.75 10.44 -7.96
C PRO A 23 -17.45 9.09 -8.14
N PRO A 24 -18.77 8.97 -7.87
CA PRO A 24 -19.47 7.69 -7.97
C PRO A 24 -19.43 7.09 -9.39
N TRP A 25 -19.15 7.91 -10.42
CA TRP A 25 -18.95 7.46 -11.80
C TRP A 25 -17.52 7.03 -12.14
N LYS A 26 -16.54 7.28 -11.26
CA LYS A 26 -15.15 6.88 -11.48
C LYS A 26 -14.97 5.44 -10.97
N ASP A 27 -15.41 4.51 -11.80
CA ASP A 27 -15.32 3.08 -11.51
C ASP A 27 -13.99 2.52 -12.03
N SER A 28 -12.89 2.99 -11.44
CA SER A 28 -11.60 2.36 -11.64
C SER A 28 -11.60 1.01 -10.91
N GLU A 29 -11.75 -0.07 -11.66
CA GLU A 29 -11.65 -1.43 -11.14
C GLU A 29 -10.19 -1.71 -10.77
N PHE A 30 -9.89 -1.75 -9.47
CA PHE A 30 -8.58 -2.16 -8.98
C PHE A 30 -8.41 -3.66 -9.24
N LYS A 31 -7.39 -4.05 -10.01
CA LYS A 31 -7.12 -5.44 -10.35
C LYS A 31 -5.86 -5.91 -9.64
N TYR A 32 -5.92 -7.10 -9.05
CA TYR A 32 -4.77 -7.76 -8.46
C TYR A 32 -4.80 -9.26 -8.76
N LEU A 33 -3.63 -9.88 -8.68
CA LEU A 33 -3.47 -11.31 -8.83
C LEU A 33 -3.23 -11.93 -7.45
N ASN A 34 -3.91 -13.04 -7.17
CA ASN A 34 -3.66 -13.84 -5.98
C ASN A 34 -3.47 -15.32 -6.37
N PRO A 35 -2.27 -15.70 -6.86
CA PRO A 35 -1.99 -17.08 -7.24
C PRO A 35 -2.02 -18.04 -6.05
N PHE A 36 -2.03 -17.52 -4.81
CA PHE A 36 -2.03 -18.30 -3.58
C PHE A 36 -3.44 -18.51 -3.00
N GLY A 37 -4.46 -17.82 -3.51
CA GLY A 37 -5.78 -17.74 -2.86
C GLY A 37 -6.54 -19.05 -2.74
N SER A 38 -6.22 -20.04 -3.58
CA SER A 38 -6.84 -21.38 -3.55
C SER A 38 -6.12 -22.37 -2.63
N PHE A 39 -4.99 -22.00 -2.02
CA PHE A 39 -4.17 -22.90 -1.20
C PHE A 39 -4.41 -22.65 0.28
N ASP A 40 -4.63 -23.73 1.03
CA ASP A 40 -4.69 -23.68 2.48
C ASP A 40 -3.29 -23.68 3.07
N ARG A 41 -2.94 -22.61 3.81
CA ARG A 41 -1.64 -22.44 4.45
C ARG A 41 -1.30 -23.56 5.43
N SER A 42 -2.30 -24.17 6.08
CA SER A 42 -2.06 -25.23 7.07
C SER A 42 -1.72 -26.59 6.44
N ASN A 43 -2.17 -26.81 5.20
CA ASN A 43 -2.08 -28.09 4.52
C ASN A 43 -1.16 -28.06 3.28
N THR A 44 -0.62 -26.90 2.93
CA THR A 44 0.26 -26.71 1.78
C THR A 44 1.70 -26.53 2.25
N SER A 45 2.63 -27.34 1.71
CA SER A 45 4.05 -27.22 2.06
C SER A 45 4.67 -25.91 1.56
N ASP A 46 5.66 -25.38 2.28
CA ASP A 46 6.40 -24.18 1.88
C ASP A 46 7.04 -24.30 0.49
N THR A 47 7.48 -25.49 0.10
CA THR A 47 8.05 -25.75 -1.24
C THR A 47 7.05 -25.45 -2.36
N ILE A 48 5.76 -25.75 -2.16
CA ILE A 48 4.72 -25.43 -3.13
C ILE A 48 4.55 -23.92 -3.25
N PHE A 49 4.51 -23.19 -2.13
CA PHE A 49 4.43 -21.73 -2.15
C PHE A 49 5.64 -21.09 -2.84
N GLN A 50 6.85 -21.61 -2.60
CA GLN A 50 8.08 -21.16 -3.25
C GLN A 50 8.04 -21.41 -4.76
N GLN A 51 7.57 -22.58 -5.21
CA GLN A 51 7.42 -22.90 -6.63
C GLN A 51 6.38 -21.99 -7.30
N LEU A 52 5.21 -21.80 -6.67
CA LEU A 52 4.17 -20.90 -7.19
C LEU A 52 4.69 -19.47 -7.34
N PHE A 53 5.44 -18.98 -6.36
CA PHE A 53 6.06 -17.66 -6.44
C PHE A 53 7.13 -17.59 -7.54
N ALA A 54 7.97 -18.61 -7.67
CA ALA A 54 9.00 -18.68 -8.72
C ALA A 54 8.38 -18.68 -10.13
N ASP A 55 7.33 -19.49 -10.35
CA ASP A 55 6.60 -19.54 -11.62
C ASP A 55 5.91 -18.21 -11.93
N HIS A 56 5.30 -17.58 -10.92
CA HIS A 56 4.72 -16.24 -11.05
C HIS A 56 5.80 -15.22 -11.41
N ARG A 57 6.93 -15.22 -10.70
CA ARG A 57 8.05 -14.30 -10.97
C ARG A 57 8.61 -14.52 -12.36
N PHE A 58 8.70 -15.76 -12.83
CA PHE A 58 9.12 -16.09 -14.19
C PHE A 58 8.14 -15.54 -15.23
N ARG A 59 6.83 -15.68 -15.01
CA ARG A 59 5.80 -15.14 -15.94
C ARG A 59 5.85 -13.63 -16.10
N PHE A 60 6.17 -12.91 -15.03
CA PHE A 60 6.30 -11.44 -15.02
C PHE A 60 7.76 -10.98 -15.06
N HIS A 61 8.65 -11.73 -15.73
CA HIS A 61 10.08 -11.44 -15.76
C HIS A 61 10.42 -10.04 -16.29
N ASP A 62 9.59 -9.48 -17.18
CA ASP A 62 9.72 -8.14 -17.77
C ASP A 62 9.29 -7.00 -16.82
N PHE A 63 8.65 -7.33 -15.70
CA PHE A 63 8.26 -6.35 -14.69
C PHE A 63 9.36 -6.18 -13.65
N VAL A 64 9.61 -4.93 -13.24
CA VAL A 64 10.48 -4.60 -12.11
C VAL A 64 9.75 -4.96 -10.82
N PRO A 65 10.27 -5.90 -10.01
CA PRO A 65 9.61 -6.30 -8.78
C PRO A 65 9.83 -5.27 -7.67
N ILE A 66 8.77 -4.99 -6.92
CA ILE A 66 8.80 -4.17 -5.72
C ILE A 66 8.25 -5.02 -4.59
N TYR A 67 9.07 -5.26 -3.57
CA TYR A 67 8.68 -6.05 -2.41
C TYR A 67 8.48 -5.14 -1.21
N ARG A 68 7.48 -5.43 -0.40
CA ARG A 68 7.17 -4.65 0.79
C ARG A 68 6.69 -5.53 1.91
N ASP A 69 6.93 -5.05 3.11
CA ASP A 69 6.50 -5.69 4.34
C ASP A 69 6.27 -4.62 5.40
N GLY A 70 5.12 -4.68 6.06
CA GLY A 70 4.80 -3.91 7.24
C GLY A 70 5.03 -4.77 8.49
N SER A 71 5.59 -4.15 9.53
CA SER A 71 5.77 -4.82 10.82
C SER A 71 5.18 -3.99 11.96
N LYS A 72 4.60 -4.67 12.94
CA LYS A 72 4.05 -4.04 14.14
C LYS A 72 4.52 -4.77 15.39
N LEU A 73 5.16 -4.02 16.27
CA LEU A 73 5.46 -4.34 17.65
C LEU A 73 4.59 -3.48 18.57
N SER A 74 4.56 -3.79 19.87
CA SER A 74 3.81 -3.02 20.86
C SER A 74 4.21 -1.53 20.92
N SER A 75 5.48 -1.22 20.63
CA SER A 75 6.06 0.11 20.72
C SER A 75 6.43 0.73 19.38
N ARG A 76 6.19 0.03 18.27
CA ARG A 76 6.67 0.46 16.95
C ARG A 76 5.85 -0.11 15.83
N VAL A 77 5.60 0.71 14.82
CA VAL A 77 5.05 0.28 13.54
C VAL A 77 6.03 0.74 12.48
N SER A 78 6.38 -0.13 11.55
CA SER A 78 7.33 0.18 10.48
C SER A 78 6.92 -0.46 9.17
N LEU A 79 7.45 0.06 8.08
CA LEU A 79 7.33 -0.54 6.75
C LEU A 79 8.69 -0.52 6.08
N ALA A 80 8.95 -1.54 5.26
CA ALA A 80 10.11 -1.62 4.38
C ALA A 80 9.66 -1.82 2.95
N VAL A 81 10.40 -1.21 2.02
CA VAL A 81 10.20 -1.30 0.57
C VAL A 81 11.54 -1.64 -0.06
N VAL A 82 11.57 -2.69 -0.86
CA VAL A 82 12.68 -3.08 -1.71
C VAL A 82 12.30 -2.77 -3.15
N PHE A 83 12.95 -1.76 -3.72
CA PHE A 83 12.75 -1.32 -5.10
C PHE A 83 14.05 -1.48 -5.88
N SER A 84 14.07 -2.43 -6.83
CA SER A 84 15.27 -2.75 -7.62
C SER A 84 16.49 -3.00 -6.71
N LYS A 85 17.54 -2.18 -6.79
CA LYS A 85 18.76 -2.28 -5.96
C LYS A 85 18.73 -1.40 -4.70
N SER A 86 17.57 -0.82 -4.37
CA SER A 86 17.41 0.09 -3.24
C SER A 86 16.47 -0.49 -2.19
N VAL A 87 16.77 -0.22 -0.91
CA VAL A 87 15.92 -0.57 0.22
C VAL A 87 15.62 0.71 0.98
N SER A 88 14.34 0.95 1.25
CA SER A 88 13.87 2.07 2.07
C SER A 88 13.05 1.52 3.23
N ALA A 89 13.23 2.09 4.42
CA ALA A 89 12.45 1.72 5.60
C ALA A 89 11.96 2.98 6.32
N PHE A 90 10.73 2.92 6.81
CA PHE A 90 10.07 4.03 7.47
C PHE A 90 9.46 3.55 8.78
N THR A 91 9.50 4.41 9.79
CA THR A 91 8.83 4.17 11.08
C THR A 91 7.61 5.08 11.18
N LEU A 92 6.48 4.49 11.54
CA LEU A 92 5.23 5.18 11.84
C LEU A 92 5.03 5.27 13.35
N LEU A 93 4.07 6.09 13.77
CA LEU A 93 3.69 6.17 15.18
C LEU A 93 3.15 4.82 15.68
N PRO A 94 3.45 4.45 16.94
CA PRO A 94 3.20 3.09 17.45
C PRO A 94 1.73 2.72 17.55
N PHE A 95 0.84 3.71 17.62
CA PHE A 95 -0.60 3.49 17.72
C PHE A 95 -1.27 3.15 16.38
N TYR A 96 -0.57 3.31 15.25
CA TYR A 96 -1.16 2.96 13.95
C TYR A 96 -1.41 1.44 13.85
N PRO A 97 -2.50 1.02 13.21
CA PRO A 97 -2.71 -0.39 12.88
C PRO A 97 -1.69 -0.83 11.83
N ILE A 98 -1.41 -2.14 11.77
CA ILE A 98 -0.54 -2.73 10.76
C ILE A 98 -1.01 -2.38 9.34
N PHE A 99 -2.33 -2.35 9.13
CA PHE A 99 -2.97 -1.92 7.89
C PHE A 99 -2.47 -0.54 7.40
N THR A 100 -2.25 0.42 8.30
CA THR A 100 -1.74 1.75 7.91
C THR A 100 -0.30 1.67 7.39
N ALA A 101 0.56 0.85 8.01
CA ALA A 101 1.91 0.64 7.54
C ALA A 101 1.91 0.01 6.14
N GLU A 102 1.11 -1.05 5.99
CA GLU A 102 0.92 -1.73 4.74
C GLU A 102 0.42 -0.75 3.68
N ILE A 103 -0.75 -0.13 3.81
CA ILE A 103 -1.26 0.73 2.72
C ILE A 103 -0.35 1.94 2.42
N THR A 104 0.36 2.46 3.43
CA THR A 104 1.35 3.52 3.25
C THR A 104 2.54 3.05 2.40
N ALA A 105 2.93 1.79 2.52
CA ALA A 105 3.95 1.21 1.65
C ALA A 105 3.49 1.20 0.18
N VAL A 106 2.24 0.81 -0.14
CA VAL A 106 1.72 0.86 -1.54
C VAL A 106 1.80 2.29 -2.03
N PHE A 107 1.35 3.24 -1.21
CA PHE A 107 1.37 4.65 -1.57
C PHE A 107 2.78 5.16 -1.88
N HIS A 108 3.78 4.71 -1.12
CA HIS A 108 5.19 5.04 -1.39
C HIS A 108 5.66 4.42 -2.71
N ASP A 109 5.32 3.16 -2.98
CA ASP A 109 5.68 2.46 -4.22
C ASP A 109 5.14 3.19 -5.45
N LEU A 110 3.84 3.53 -5.46
CA LEU A 110 3.21 4.25 -6.56
C LEU A 110 3.84 5.63 -6.77
N LYS A 111 4.19 6.34 -5.69
CA LYS A 111 4.92 7.60 -5.77
C LYS A 111 6.32 7.43 -6.36
N GLN A 112 7.01 6.36 -6.00
CA GLN A 112 8.35 6.08 -6.51
C GLN A 112 8.31 5.74 -7.99
N ILE A 113 7.36 4.91 -8.42
CA ILE A 113 7.10 4.61 -9.84
C ILE A 113 6.83 5.90 -10.62
N LEU A 114 5.97 6.77 -10.10
CA LEU A 114 5.63 8.03 -10.77
C LEU A 114 6.85 8.95 -10.96
N LYS A 115 7.79 8.94 -10.02
CA LYS A 115 9.03 9.72 -10.09
C LYS A 115 10.07 9.12 -11.03
N CYS A 116 10.07 7.79 -11.17
CA CYS A 116 11.09 7.06 -11.90
C CYS A 116 10.42 6.00 -12.80
N PRO A 117 9.85 6.39 -13.95
CA PRO A 117 9.27 5.43 -14.88
C PRO A 117 10.39 4.71 -15.66
N MET A 118 10.62 3.44 -15.34
CA MET A 118 11.68 2.60 -15.93
C MET A 118 11.11 1.35 -16.64
N GLY A 119 9.81 1.34 -16.90
CA GLY A 119 9.09 0.21 -17.52
C GLY A 119 7.86 -0.18 -16.72
N LYS A 120 7.52 -1.47 -16.77
CA LYS A 120 6.39 -2.05 -16.04
C LYS A 120 6.81 -2.49 -14.64
N TYR A 121 5.90 -2.40 -13.67
CA TYR A 121 6.18 -2.67 -12.26
C TYR A 121 5.25 -3.73 -11.67
N ALA A 122 5.79 -4.65 -10.89
CA ALA A 122 5.02 -5.63 -10.14
C ALA A 122 5.19 -5.37 -8.64
N ILE A 123 4.14 -4.87 -7.99
CA ILE A 123 4.11 -4.62 -6.54
C ILE A 123 3.62 -5.89 -5.84
N TYR A 124 4.46 -6.45 -4.97
CA TYR A 124 4.16 -7.65 -4.19
C TYR A 124 3.82 -7.29 -2.76
N THR A 125 2.69 -7.82 -2.27
CA THR A 125 2.28 -7.67 -0.87
C THR A 125 1.72 -8.97 -0.33
N ASP A 126 1.97 -9.22 0.95
CA ASP A 126 1.36 -10.28 1.74
C ASP A 126 0.08 -9.83 2.48
N SER A 127 -0.25 -8.53 2.43
CA SER A 127 -1.41 -7.97 3.12
C SER A 127 -2.71 -8.12 2.31
N LEU A 128 -3.40 -9.24 2.52
CA LEU A 128 -4.73 -9.48 1.94
C LEU A 128 -5.73 -8.37 2.31
N SER A 129 -5.62 -7.81 3.52
CA SER A 129 -6.48 -6.70 3.98
C SER A 129 -6.33 -5.44 3.10
N VAL A 130 -5.12 -5.13 2.61
CA VAL A 130 -4.91 -4.01 1.69
C VAL A 130 -5.50 -4.31 0.33
N LEU A 131 -5.28 -5.50 -0.21
CA LEU A 131 -5.85 -5.91 -1.51
C LEU A 131 -7.38 -5.84 -1.50
N GLN A 132 -8.01 -6.33 -0.43
CA GLN A 132 -9.46 -6.27 -0.23
C GLN A 132 -9.97 -4.83 -0.08
N ALA A 133 -9.25 -3.98 0.67
CA ALA A 133 -9.61 -2.58 0.83
C ALA A 133 -9.53 -1.80 -0.49
N LEU A 134 -8.50 -2.05 -1.31
CA LEU A 134 -8.36 -1.41 -2.63
C LEU A 134 -9.43 -1.89 -3.62
N ASN A 135 -9.83 -3.17 -3.54
CA ASN A 135 -10.88 -3.73 -4.39
C ASN A 135 -12.31 -3.39 -3.92
N SER A 136 -12.50 -2.92 -2.68
CA SER A 136 -13.82 -2.67 -2.10
C SER A 136 -14.33 -1.26 -2.37
N LEU A 137 -15.54 -1.16 -2.94
CA LEU A 137 -16.23 0.12 -3.14
C LEU A 137 -16.47 0.89 -1.84
N HIS A 138 -16.70 0.19 -0.72
CA HIS A 138 -16.97 0.80 0.59
C HIS A 138 -15.73 1.47 1.19
N CYS A 139 -14.55 0.93 0.88
CA CYS A 139 -13.28 1.42 1.42
C CYS A 139 -12.75 2.64 0.65
N LYS A 140 -13.36 3.01 -0.49
CA LYS A 140 -12.99 4.20 -1.29
C LYS A 140 -13.15 5.53 -0.52
N SER A 141 -13.89 5.54 0.60
CA SER A 141 -14.03 6.69 1.50
C SER A 141 -12.86 6.86 2.49
N HIS A 142 -12.03 5.82 2.68
CA HIS A 142 -10.88 5.89 3.56
C HIS A 142 -9.76 6.72 2.90
N PRO A 143 -9.24 7.81 3.52
CA PRO A 143 -8.33 8.74 2.86
C PRO A 143 -7.07 8.10 2.24
N LEU A 144 -6.48 7.12 2.92
CA LEU A 144 -5.30 6.40 2.39
C LEU A 144 -5.65 5.49 1.21
N VAL A 145 -6.81 4.81 1.25
CA VAL A 145 -7.28 3.95 0.15
C VAL A 145 -7.55 4.80 -1.07
N PHE A 146 -8.27 5.91 -0.88
CA PHE A 146 -8.48 6.92 -1.91
C PHE A 146 -7.16 7.39 -2.53
N SER A 147 -6.19 7.77 -1.69
CA SER A 147 -4.91 8.32 -2.16
C SER A 147 -4.12 7.31 -2.99
N VAL A 148 -4.19 6.03 -2.64
CA VAL A 148 -3.58 4.94 -3.41
C VAL A 148 -4.31 4.76 -4.74
N LEU A 149 -5.64 4.68 -4.74
CA LEU A 149 -6.44 4.51 -5.96
C LEU A 149 -6.28 5.69 -6.93
N ASP A 150 -6.23 6.91 -6.43
CA ASP A 150 -6.00 8.11 -7.25
C ASP A 150 -4.61 8.09 -7.91
N LEU A 151 -3.58 7.61 -7.22
CA LEU A 151 -2.25 7.42 -7.81
C LEU A 151 -2.24 6.25 -8.81
N TYR A 152 -2.91 5.15 -8.50
CA TYR A 152 -3.04 3.99 -9.37
C TYR A 152 -3.67 4.40 -10.72
N ASP A 153 -4.76 5.16 -10.70
CA ASP A 153 -5.41 5.67 -11.92
C ASP A 153 -4.48 6.56 -12.76
N LYS A 154 -3.68 7.40 -12.10
CA LYS A 154 -2.67 8.24 -12.76
C LYS A 154 -1.54 7.43 -13.39
N LEU A 155 -1.25 6.25 -12.88
CA LEU A 155 -0.23 5.36 -13.41
C LEU A 155 -0.77 4.52 -14.57
N ILE A 156 -2.01 4.02 -14.48
CA ILE A 156 -2.67 3.31 -15.59
C ILE A 156 -2.83 4.22 -16.80
N SER A 157 -3.26 5.47 -16.60
CA SER A 157 -3.37 6.44 -17.70
C SER A 157 -2.02 6.76 -18.38
N LYS A 158 -0.90 6.34 -17.79
CA LYS A 158 0.46 6.48 -18.32
C LYS A 158 1.08 5.14 -18.76
N ASP A 159 0.33 4.05 -18.72
CA ASP A 159 0.76 2.70 -19.13
C ASP A 159 1.96 2.15 -18.32
N PHE A 160 2.02 2.47 -17.01
CA PHE A 160 3.12 2.05 -16.11
C PHE A 160 2.84 0.80 -15.27
N LEU A 161 1.59 0.31 -15.25
CA LEU A 161 1.13 -0.83 -14.42
C LEU A 161 0.43 -1.88 -15.27
#